data_AF-A0A645IA82-F1
#
_entry.id   AF-A0A645IA82-F1
#
_cell.length_a   1.000
_cell.length_b   1.000
_cell.length_c   1.000
_cell.angle_alpha   90.00
_cell.angle_beta   90.00
_cell.angle_gamma   90.00
#
_symmetry.space_group_name_H-M   'P 1'
#
loop_
_entity.id
_entity.type
_entity.pdbx_description
1 polymer ?
#
loop_
_entity_poly.entity_id
_entity_poly.type
_entity_poly.pdbx_seq_one_letter_code
_entity_poly.pdbx_strand_id
1 'polypeptide(L)'
;MGLFKTKSQDGWKVNYIKEFNEMRDAYEEKLRVKQMEIESLKEEIEHLRLLRNNLKPKEKQIKDSDIEQIKELRNNGLSYREISKETSWSKATVCRVLNGLYD
;
A
#
# COMPACT_ATOMS: atom_id res chain seq x y z
N MET A 1 36.52 -67.77 -8.32
CA MET A 1 36.78 -66.63 -7.41
C MET A 1 36.52 -65.31 -8.15
N GLY A 2 35.26 -64.84 -8.23
CA GLY A 2 34.97 -63.66 -9.07
C GLY A 2 33.61 -62.97 -8.89
N LEU A 3 32.95 -63.09 -7.74
CA LEU A 3 31.61 -62.51 -7.50
C LEU A 3 31.54 -61.47 -6.38
N PHE A 4 32.67 -61.10 -5.76
CA PHE A 4 32.68 -60.24 -4.58
C PHE A 4 33.08 -58.77 -4.83
N LYS A 5 33.50 -58.39 -6.06
CA LYS A 5 33.96 -57.02 -6.37
C LYS A 5 32.87 -56.06 -6.84
N THR A 6 31.66 -56.54 -7.15
CA THR A 6 30.58 -55.71 -7.73
C THR A 6 29.76 -54.95 -6.70
N LYS A 7 29.53 -55.51 -5.49
CA LYS A 7 28.69 -54.86 -4.46
C LYS A 7 29.27 -53.54 -3.92
N SER A 8 30.59 -53.43 -3.83
CA SER A 8 31.27 -52.21 -3.38
C SER A 8 31.29 -51.11 -4.45
N GLN A 9 31.14 -51.47 -5.73
CA GLN A 9 31.20 -50.55 -6.86
C GLN A 9 29.85 -49.88 -7.18
N ASP A 10 28.75 -50.30 -6.53
CA ASP A 10 27.43 -49.67 -6.67
C ASP A 10 26.99 -48.89 -5.42
N GLY A 11 27.64 -49.11 -4.26
CA GLY A 11 27.32 -48.38 -3.02
C GLY A 11 27.55 -46.88 -3.11
N TRP A 12 28.59 -46.43 -3.84
CA TRP A 12 28.85 -45.00 -4.03
C TRP A 12 27.78 -44.32 -4.90
N LYS A 13 27.20 -45.04 -5.87
CA LYS A 13 26.10 -44.51 -6.70
C LYS A 13 24.83 -44.33 -5.87
N VAL A 14 24.53 -45.30 -5.01
CA VAL A 14 23.38 -45.23 -4.09
C VAL A 14 23.54 -44.07 -3.13
N ASN A 15 24.72 -43.88 -2.54
CA ASN A 15 25.01 -42.74 -1.67
C ASN A 15 24.91 -41.41 -2.42
N TYR A 16 25.48 -41.31 -3.62
CA TYR A 16 25.39 -40.10 -4.44
C TYR A 16 23.94 -39.73 -4.78
N ILE A 17 23.13 -40.70 -5.19
CA ILE A 17 21.70 -40.47 -5.49
C ILE A 17 20.97 -40.01 -4.23
N LYS A 18 21.28 -40.60 -3.07
CA LYS A 18 20.69 -40.22 -1.80
C LYS A 18 21.04 -38.78 -1.43
N GLU A 19 22.32 -38.42 -1.45
CA GLU A 19 22.81 -37.06 -1.14
C GLU A 19 22.23 -36.03 -2.13
N PHE A 20 22.12 -36.38 -3.41
CA PHE A 20 21.53 -35.53 -4.42
C PHE A 20 20.03 -35.27 -4.15
N ASN A 21 19.28 -36.31 -3.82
CA ASN A 21 17.86 -36.17 -3.49
C ASN A 21 17.66 -35.35 -2.22
N GLU A 22 18.47 -35.57 -1.18
CA GLU A 22 18.44 -34.76 0.05
C GLU A 22 18.73 -33.28 -0.24
N MET A 23 19.73 -33.01 -1.09
CA MET A 23 20.03 -31.65 -1.54
C MET A 23 18.86 -31.04 -2.31
N ARG A 24 18.28 -31.77 -3.27
CA ARG A 24 17.14 -31.31 -4.08
C ARG A 24 15.96 -30.98 -3.18
N ASP A 25 15.59 -31.87 -2.27
CA ASP A 25 14.44 -31.70 -1.39
C ASP A 25 14.64 -30.48 -0.47
N ALA A 26 15.87 -30.24 0.01
CA ALA A 26 16.20 -29.04 0.78
C ALA A 26 16.07 -27.75 -0.04
N TYR A 27 16.39 -27.77 -1.34
CA TYR A 27 16.19 -26.62 -2.22
C TYR A 27 14.72 -26.40 -2.57
N GLU A 28 13.97 -27.47 -2.83
CA GLU A 28 12.52 -27.40 -3.05
C GLU A 28 11.80 -26.81 -1.84
N GLU A 29 12.19 -27.19 -0.62
CA GLU A 29 11.63 -26.61 0.60
C GLU A 29 11.94 -25.12 0.73
N LYS A 30 13.18 -24.70 0.45
CA LYS A 30 13.55 -23.27 0.46
C LYS A 30 12.74 -22.47 -0.55
N LEU A 31 12.54 -23.01 -1.75
CA LEU A 31 11.72 -22.38 -2.79
C LEU A 31 10.26 -22.27 -2.34
N ARG A 32 9.72 -23.32 -1.72
CA ARG A 32 8.35 -23.32 -1.18
C ARG A 32 8.16 -22.25 -0.11
N VAL A 33 9.07 -22.15 0.86
CA VAL A 33 9.01 -21.12 1.91
C VAL A 33 9.08 -19.72 1.31
N LYS A 34 9.96 -19.49 0.32
CA LYS A 34 10.06 -18.19 -0.37
C LYS A 34 8.80 -17.86 -1.15
N GLN A 35 8.17 -18.86 -1.77
CA GLN A 35 6.91 -18.68 -2.48
C GLN A 35 5.78 -18.26 -1.52
N MET A 36 5.68 -18.89 -0.36
CA MET A 36 4.70 -18.49 0.68
C MET A 36 4.95 -17.07 1.19
N GLU A 37 6.21 -16.67 1.38
CA GLU A 37 6.58 -15.31 1.79
C GLU A 37 6.16 -14.27 0.74
N ILE A 38 6.36 -14.57 -0.55
CA ILE A 38 5.92 -13.71 -1.66
C ILE A 38 4.39 -13.58 -1.68
N GLU A 39 3.66 -14.66 -1.45
CA GLU A 39 2.19 -14.65 -1.42
C GLU A 39 1.66 -13.80 -0.26
N SER A 40 2.20 -14.00 0.95
CA SER A 40 1.87 -13.18 2.12
C SER A 40 2.11 -11.69 1.89
N LEU A 41 3.27 -11.32 1.33
CA LEU A 41 3.61 -9.93 1.03
C LEU A 41 2.68 -9.32 -0.04
N LYS A 42 2.24 -10.11 -1.02
CA LYS A 42 1.27 -9.66 -2.03
C LYS A 42 -0.10 -9.37 -1.39
N GLU A 43 -0.56 -10.23 -0.48
CA GLU A 43 -1.81 -10.02 0.26
C GLU A 43 -1.74 -8.76 1.12
N GLU A 44 -0.62 -8.52 1.81
CA GLU A 44 -0.42 -7.31 2.62
C GLU A 44 -0.43 -6.04 1.76
N ILE A 45 0.23 -6.05 0.60
CA ILE A 45 0.21 -4.93 -0.35
C ILE A 45 -1.22 -4.62 -0.81
N GLU A 46 -2.01 -5.63 -1.16
CA GLU A 46 -3.41 -5.43 -1.57
C GLU A 46 -4.26 -4.88 -0.43
N HIS A 47 -4.09 -5.38 0.80
CA HIS A 47 -4.76 -4.85 1.97
C HIS A 47 -4.43 -3.37 2.21
N LEU A 48 -3.15 -2.99 2.12
CA LEU A 48 -2.71 -1.60 2.25
C LEU A 48 -3.23 -0.70 1.13
N ARG A 49 -3.31 -1.21 -0.12
CA ARG A 49 -3.91 -0.47 -1.25
C ARG A 49 -5.38 -0.16 -0.99
N LEU A 50 -6.14 -1.13 -0.47
CA LEU A 50 -7.54 -0.92 -0.09
C LEU A 50 -7.68 0.15 1.00
N LEU A 51 -6.83 0.12 2.03
CA LEU A 51 -6.82 1.15 3.08
C LEU A 51 -6.47 2.55 2.53
N ARG A 52 -5.48 2.65 1.64
CA ARG A 52 -5.09 3.92 1.01
C ARG A 52 -6.24 4.53 0.21
N ASN A 53 -7.07 3.72 -0.44
CA ASN A 53 -8.24 4.19 -1.17
C ASN A 53 -9.28 4.85 -0.25
N ASN A 54 -9.32 4.50 1.05
CA ASN A 54 -10.21 5.12 2.04
C ASN A 54 -9.66 6.43 2.62
N LEU A 55 -8.39 6.75 2.37
CA LEU A 55 -7.73 7.98 2.82
C LEU A 55 -7.63 9.05 1.72
N LYS A 56 -8.41 8.91 0.63
CA LYS A 56 -8.46 9.94 -0.40
C LYS A 56 -8.81 11.29 0.25
N PRO A 57 -8.04 12.36 -0.03
CA PRO A 57 -8.38 13.70 0.43
C PRO A 57 -9.83 13.99 0.11
N LYS A 58 -10.58 14.46 1.10
CA LYS A 58 -11.99 14.82 0.90
C LYS A 58 -12.05 15.84 -0.24
N GLU A 59 -12.83 15.53 -1.27
CA GLU A 59 -12.97 16.42 -2.43
C GLU A 59 -13.43 17.81 -1.97
N LYS A 60 -13.02 18.84 -2.73
CA LYS A 60 -13.39 20.24 -2.48
C LYS A 60 -14.92 20.35 -2.40
N GLN A 61 -15.44 20.52 -1.18
CA GLN A 61 -16.89 20.57 -0.94
C GLN A 61 -17.48 21.97 -1.20
N ILE A 62 -16.63 23.00 -1.22
CA ILE A 62 -17.04 24.39 -1.48
C ILE A 62 -17.03 24.68 -2.98
N LYS A 63 -18.10 25.27 -3.50
CA LYS A 63 -18.19 25.65 -4.92
C LYS A 63 -17.43 26.94 -5.19
N ASP A 64 -17.03 27.16 -6.44
CA ASP A 64 -16.35 28.39 -6.84
C ASP A 64 -17.23 29.64 -6.65
N SER A 65 -18.55 29.51 -6.83
CA SER A 65 -19.52 30.58 -6.52
C SER A 65 -19.48 31.01 -5.06
N ASP A 66 -19.33 30.06 -4.14
CA ASP A 66 -19.28 30.33 -2.71
C ASP A 66 -17.95 31.01 -2.32
N ILE A 67 -16.87 30.68 -3.05
CA ILE A 67 -15.55 31.29 -2.90
C ILE A 67 -15.61 32.76 -3.33
N GLU A 68 -16.19 33.03 -4.49
CA GLU A 68 -16.39 34.39 -5.01
C GLU A 68 -17.24 35.22 -4.04
N GLN A 69 -18.36 34.66 -3.57
CA GLN A 69 -19.23 35.33 -2.60
C GLN A 69 -18.47 35.68 -1.30
N ILE A 70 -17.65 34.76 -0.76
CA ILE A 70 -16.84 35.05 0.44
C ILE A 70 -15.84 36.19 0.19
N LYS A 71 -15.20 36.22 -0.99
CA LYS A 71 -14.26 37.28 -1.37
C LYS A 71 -14.96 38.63 -1.53
N GLU A 72 -16.13 38.65 -2.17
CA GLU A 72 -16.95 39.86 -2.31
C GLU A 72 -17.40 40.41 -0.96
N LEU A 73 -17.93 39.55 -0.07
CA LEU A 73 -18.34 39.96 1.28
C LEU A 73 -17.16 40.51 2.08
N ARG A 74 -15.96 39.96 1.90
CA ARG A 74 -14.74 40.49 2.52
C ARG A 74 -14.36 41.86 1.95
N ASN A 75 -14.47 42.06 0.65
CA ASN A 75 -14.23 43.34 -0.01
C ASN A 75 -15.25 44.40 0.43
N ASN A 76 -16.49 43.98 0.73
CA ASN A 76 -17.54 44.82 1.31
C ASN A 76 -17.30 45.16 2.80
N GLY A 77 -16.19 44.71 3.39
CA GLY A 77 -15.77 45.08 4.75
C GLY A 77 -16.33 44.19 5.85
N LEU A 78 -17.05 43.11 5.53
CA LEU A 78 -17.62 42.21 6.53
C LEU A 78 -16.54 41.45 7.30
N SER A 79 -16.81 41.22 8.58
CA SER A 79 -15.96 40.40 9.44
C SER A 79 -16.15 38.91 9.12
N TYR A 80 -15.13 38.10 9.45
CA TYR A 80 -15.19 36.63 9.33
C TYR A 80 -16.42 36.01 10.01
N ARG A 81 -16.94 36.64 11.08
CA ARG A 81 -18.14 36.16 11.79
C ARG A 81 -19.42 36.46 11.01
N GLU A 82 -19.51 37.61 10.36
CA GLU A 82 -20.66 37.99 9.56
C GLU A 82 -20.71 37.17 8.26
N ILE A 83 -19.58 37.03 7.58
CA ILE A 83 -19.45 36.18 6.38
C ILE A 83 -19.87 34.74 6.69
N SER A 84 -19.44 34.21 7.84
CA SER A 84 -19.81 32.85 8.27
C SER A 84 -21.31 32.70 8.53
N LYS A 85 -21.99 33.74 9.04
CA LYS A 85 -23.44 33.73 9.25
C LYS A 85 -24.20 33.82 7.92
N GLU A 86 -23.71 34.62 6.98
CA GLU A 86 -24.37 34.87 5.71
C GLU A 86 -24.22 33.70 4.73
N THR A 87 -23.01 33.14 4.63
CA THR A 87 -22.70 32.04 3.71
C THR A 87 -22.95 30.65 4.30
N SER A 88 -23.35 30.57 5.57
CA SER A 88 -23.48 29.32 6.35
C SER A 88 -22.21 28.46 6.42
N TRP A 89 -21.07 28.95 5.95
CA TRP A 89 -19.78 28.28 6.05
C TRP A 89 -19.12 28.54 7.39
N SER A 90 -18.35 27.55 7.87
CA SER A 90 -17.59 27.72 9.10
C SER A 90 -16.55 28.83 8.96
N LYS A 91 -16.23 29.53 10.06
CA LYS A 91 -15.15 30.53 10.09
C LYS A 91 -13.82 29.97 9.58
N ALA A 92 -13.56 28.68 9.80
CA ALA A 92 -12.36 28.00 9.31
C ALA A 92 -12.36 27.89 7.78
N THR A 93 -13.50 27.57 7.17
CA THR A 93 -13.65 27.54 5.71
C THR A 93 -13.45 28.94 5.12
N VAL A 94 -14.10 29.96 5.69
CA VAL A 94 -13.94 31.37 5.28
C VAL A 94 -12.47 31.80 5.36
N CYS A 95 -11.77 31.46 6.44
CA CYS A 95 -10.34 31.75 6.60
C CYS A 95 -9.47 31.08 5.53
N ARG A 96 -9.72 29.81 5.23
CA ARG A 96 -9.00 29.08 4.16
C ARG A 96 -9.23 29.72 2.78
N VAL A 97 -10.47 30.14 2.48
CA VAL A 97 -10.82 30.84 1.24
C VAL A 97 -10.07 32.16 1.13
N LEU A 98 -10.11 32.98 2.17
CA LEU A 98 -9.47 34.30 2.16
C LEU A 98 -7.93 34.23 2.15
N ASN A 99 -7.36 33.12 2.60
CA ASN A 99 -5.91 32.85 2.54
C ASN A 99 -5.47 32.17 1.23
N GLY A 100 -6.35 32.01 0.23
CA GLY A 100 -5.99 31.47 -1.09
C GLY A 100 -5.82 29.95 -1.15
N LEU A 101 -6.34 29.18 -0.17
CA LEU A 101 -6.22 27.71 -0.17
C LEU A 101 -7.07 27.02 -1.27
N TYR A 102 -7.98 27.76 -1.89
CA TYR A 102 -8.90 27.25 -2.92
C TYR A 102 -8.84 28.06 -4.23
N ASP A 103 -7.82 28.92 -4.38
CA ASP A 103 -7.50 29.64 -5.62
C ASP A 103 -6.97 28.69 -6.70
#